data_AF-A0A9Q4MUT6-F1
#
_entry.id   AF-A0A9Q4MUT6-F1
#
_cell.length_a   1.000
_cell.length_b   1.000
_cell.length_c   1.000
_cell.angle_alpha   90.00
_cell.angle_beta   90.00
_cell.angle_gamma   90.00
#
_symmetry.space_group_name_H-M   'P 1'
#
loop_
_entity.id
_entity.type
_entity.pdbx_description
1 polymer ?
#
loop_
_entity_poly.entity_id
_entity_poly.type
_entity_poly.pdbx_seq_one_letter_code
_entity_poly.pdbx_strand_id
1 'polypeptide(L)'
;GLFGSGLNKPLSGGFAAVVKYINSSPAMVVAIDIPSGLMGEENTFNVKANIIRADVTFSLQLPKLAFLFAENTEFVGEWEVLDIQLSEDGIEEMETNYEMLEIEQIRSLIKPRKQFAHKGNFGHALLIAGSKGMAGASVLAARACLRSGVGLLTVHAPMCNNDILQTSIPEAIVETDINETCFAVPTDTDDYQAVGIGPGLGRNEETEAALLEQLEHCQTPVVVDADALNILANHRHALTHLPKGSILTPHPKELERLTGKCQDSYERLMKACELARAAHVHIILKGAYSAIITPEGKCFFNPTGNPGMATGGSGDVLTGVILALLAQGYPTEEAAKIGTYIHGLAGDVAQKKQGMIGMIASDIITCLPTAWRLVSE
;
A
#
# COMPACT_ATOMS: atom_id res chain seq x y z
N GLY A 1 -18.67 28.47 1.10
CA GLY A 1 -17.24 28.81 1.29
C GLY A 1 -17.09 30.01 2.22
N LEU A 2 -16.88 29.77 3.52
CA LEU A 2 -16.52 30.84 4.48
C LEU A 2 -15.00 31.08 4.46
N PHE A 3 -14.25 29.97 4.45
CA PHE A 3 -12.79 29.92 4.38
C PHE A 3 -12.37 28.76 3.48
N GLY A 4 -11.29 28.97 2.72
CA GLY A 4 -10.62 27.96 1.89
C GLY A 4 -9.26 27.54 2.45
N SER A 5 -8.34 27.13 1.58
CA SER A 5 -6.99 26.65 1.93
C SER A 5 -6.08 27.67 2.66
N GLY A 6 -6.41 28.97 2.62
CA GLY A 6 -5.65 30.03 3.30
C GLY A 6 -5.79 30.06 4.84
N LEU A 7 -6.54 29.13 5.45
CA LEU A 7 -6.70 29.04 6.89
C LEU A 7 -5.44 28.49 7.56
N ASN A 8 -4.87 29.24 8.51
CA ASN A 8 -3.65 28.85 9.23
C ASN A 8 -3.83 28.70 10.75
N LYS A 9 -5.07 28.83 11.25
CA LYS A 9 -5.42 28.71 12.67
C LYS A 9 -6.82 28.11 12.82
N PRO A 10 -7.08 27.35 13.90
CA PRO A 10 -8.42 26.82 14.18
C PRO A 10 -9.46 27.95 14.26
N LEU A 11 -10.65 27.71 13.70
CA LEU A 11 -11.74 28.68 13.77
C LEU A 11 -12.15 28.94 15.22
N SER A 12 -12.43 30.20 15.51
CA SER A 12 -12.85 30.66 16.84
C SER A 12 -13.90 31.76 16.72
N GLY A 13 -14.47 32.16 17.86
CA GLY A 13 -15.42 33.27 17.95
C GLY A 13 -16.67 33.08 17.09
N GLY A 14 -17.10 34.15 16.41
CA GLY A 14 -18.33 34.17 15.61
C GLY A 14 -18.35 33.13 14.49
N PHE A 15 -17.21 32.88 13.83
CA PHE A 15 -17.14 31.87 12.78
C PHE A 15 -17.35 30.45 13.32
N ALA A 16 -16.80 30.12 14.49
CA ALA A 16 -17.07 28.84 15.13
C ALA A 16 -18.55 28.67 15.49
N ALA A 17 -19.24 29.74 15.88
CA ALA A 17 -20.68 29.69 16.14
C ALA A 17 -21.49 29.45 14.85
N VAL A 18 -21.12 30.10 13.74
CA VAL A 18 -21.75 29.87 12.42
C VAL A 18 -21.55 28.43 11.97
N VAL A 19 -20.35 27.87 12.11
CA VAL A 19 -20.07 26.47 11.76
C VAL A 19 -20.98 25.51 12.55
N LYS A 20 -21.10 25.71 13.86
CA LYS A 20 -21.97 24.89 14.71
C LYS A 20 -23.44 25.00 14.30
N TYR A 21 -23.90 26.20 13.95
CA TYR A 21 -25.25 26.41 13.44
C TYR A 21 -25.49 25.65 12.12
N ILE A 22 -24.56 25.76 11.16
CA ILE A 22 -24.64 25.04 9.89
C ILE A 22 -24.65 23.52 10.10
N ASN A 23 -23.72 22.99 10.90
CA ASN A 23 -23.62 21.55 11.19
C ASN A 23 -24.84 20.99 11.93
N SER A 24 -25.65 21.84 12.58
CA SER A 24 -26.91 21.44 13.25
C SER A 24 -28.13 21.50 12.33
N SER A 25 -27.98 22.08 11.14
CA SER A 25 -29.04 22.17 10.13
C SER A 25 -29.23 20.82 9.42
N PRO A 26 -30.46 20.45 9.05
CA PRO A 26 -30.72 19.29 8.19
C PRO A 26 -30.46 19.58 6.69
N ALA A 27 -30.03 20.80 6.36
CA ALA A 27 -29.77 21.19 4.98
C ALA A 27 -28.52 20.47 4.43
N MET A 28 -28.53 20.18 3.13
CA MET A 28 -27.33 19.73 2.43
C MET A 28 -26.25 20.83 2.47
N VAL A 29 -25.05 20.46 2.89
CA VAL A 29 -23.91 21.36 3.02
C VAL A 29 -22.90 21.06 1.92
N VAL A 30 -22.70 22.04 1.04
CA VAL A 30 -21.70 21.99 -0.02
C VAL A 30 -20.52 22.88 0.34
N ALA A 31 -19.33 22.29 0.41
CA ALA A 31 -18.08 23.03 0.56
C ALA A 31 -17.46 23.36 -0.81
N ILE A 32 -16.86 24.55 -0.89
CA ILE A 32 -16.11 25.01 -2.06
C ILE A 32 -14.65 25.08 -1.60
N ASP A 33 -13.76 24.48 -2.38
CA ASP A 33 -12.33 24.29 -2.13
C ASP A 33 -11.99 23.33 -0.99
N ILE A 34 -12.41 23.64 0.24
CA ILE A 34 -12.18 22.85 1.46
C ILE A 34 -13.28 23.18 2.49
N PRO A 35 -13.78 22.20 3.29
CA PRO A 35 -14.71 22.49 4.36
C PRO A 35 -14.14 23.54 5.31
N SER A 36 -14.85 24.65 5.49
CA SER A 36 -14.33 25.75 6.30
C SER A 36 -14.04 25.32 7.73
N GLY A 37 -12.81 25.53 8.18
CA GLY A 37 -12.30 25.07 9.48
C GLY A 37 -11.35 23.87 9.37
N LEU A 38 -11.39 23.11 8.29
CA LEU A 38 -10.40 22.07 7.99
C LEU A 38 -9.14 22.73 7.41
N MET A 39 -7.97 22.33 7.91
CA MET A 39 -6.68 22.76 7.36
C MET A 39 -6.26 21.83 6.21
N GLY A 40 -5.48 22.35 5.26
CA GLY A 40 -5.09 21.60 4.05
C GLY A 40 -4.23 20.36 4.30
N GLU A 41 -3.50 20.31 5.43
CA GLU A 41 -2.55 19.25 5.78
C GLU A 41 -2.72 18.82 7.25
N GLU A 42 -2.01 19.48 8.17
CA GLU A 42 -1.96 19.16 9.59
C GLU A 42 -3.23 19.60 10.32
N ASN A 43 -3.91 18.65 10.97
CA ASN A 43 -5.14 18.91 11.74
C ASN A 43 -5.07 18.40 13.19
N THR A 44 -3.89 17.98 13.66
CA THR A 44 -3.67 17.35 14.98
C THR A 44 -4.19 18.20 16.14
N PHE A 45 -3.96 19.51 16.08
CA PHE A 45 -4.40 20.47 17.11
C PHE A 45 -5.65 21.26 16.72
N ASN A 46 -6.39 20.81 15.70
CA ASN A 46 -7.58 21.49 15.24
C ASN A 46 -8.80 21.19 16.13
N VAL A 47 -9.74 22.12 16.19
CA VAL A 47 -10.97 21.97 16.98
C VAL A 47 -12.05 21.37 16.08
N LYS A 48 -12.20 20.04 16.11
CA LYS A 48 -13.16 19.29 15.26
C LYS A 48 -14.58 19.85 15.26
N ALA A 49 -15.06 20.30 16.43
CA ALA A 49 -16.40 20.90 16.57
C ALA A 49 -16.59 22.23 15.82
N ASN A 50 -15.50 22.84 15.33
CA ASN A 50 -15.47 24.09 14.60
C ASN A 50 -15.13 23.88 13.11
N ILE A 51 -15.23 22.65 12.61
CA ILE A 51 -15.04 22.30 11.20
C ILE A 51 -16.42 22.05 10.56
N ILE A 52 -16.66 22.62 9.37
CA ILE A 52 -17.87 22.32 8.59
C ILE A 52 -17.91 20.82 8.25
N ARG A 53 -19.07 20.21 8.43
CA ARG A 53 -19.38 18.87 7.93
C ARG A 53 -20.10 19.01 6.61
N ALA A 54 -19.38 18.80 5.52
CA ALA A 54 -19.94 18.84 4.17
C ALA A 54 -20.48 17.48 3.78
N ASP A 55 -21.59 17.47 3.04
CA ASP A 55 -22.04 16.28 2.31
C ASP A 55 -21.21 16.10 1.03
N VAL A 56 -20.88 17.23 0.37
CA VAL A 56 -20.08 17.28 -0.85
C VAL A 56 -19.06 18.42 -0.80
N THR A 57 -17.84 18.15 -1.22
CA THR A 57 -16.76 19.14 -1.37
C THR A 57 -16.28 19.23 -2.81
N PHE A 58 -16.34 20.42 -3.40
CA PHE A 58 -15.73 20.70 -4.70
C PHE A 58 -14.34 21.32 -4.52
N SER A 59 -13.29 20.52 -4.68
CA SER A 59 -11.90 20.98 -4.58
C SER A 59 -11.49 21.77 -5.82
N LEU A 60 -10.89 22.94 -5.67
CA LEU A 60 -10.44 23.71 -6.83
C LEU A 60 -9.05 23.22 -7.29
N GLN A 61 -8.93 22.89 -8.59
CA GLN A 61 -7.77 22.38 -9.32
C GLN A 61 -7.12 21.08 -8.82
N LEU A 62 -6.77 21.02 -7.54
CA LEU A 62 -6.03 19.91 -6.92
C LEU A 62 -6.69 19.50 -5.60
N PRO A 63 -6.68 18.20 -5.23
CA PRO A 63 -7.11 17.78 -3.91
C PRO A 63 -6.13 18.27 -2.83
N LYS A 64 -6.60 18.36 -1.59
CA LYS A 64 -5.78 18.75 -0.44
C LYS A 64 -5.38 17.48 0.30
N LEU A 65 -4.16 17.45 0.85
CA LEU A 65 -3.64 16.28 1.55
C LEU A 65 -4.61 15.78 2.65
N ALA A 66 -5.24 16.71 3.38
CA ALA A 66 -6.22 16.40 4.41
C ALA A 66 -7.40 15.54 3.92
N PHE A 67 -7.73 15.57 2.62
CA PHE A 67 -8.87 14.80 2.07
C PHE A 67 -8.55 13.31 1.99
N LEU A 68 -7.28 12.96 2.05
CA LEU A 68 -6.78 11.59 1.90
C LEU A 68 -6.71 10.87 3.26
N PHE A 69 -7.05 11.54 4.35
CA PHE A 69 -7.01 11.02 5.71
C PHE A 69 -8.38 10.56 6.19
N ALA A 70 -8.43 9.34 6.75
CA ALA A 70 -9.68 8.66 7.11
C ALA A 70 -10.53 9.46 8.11
N GLU A 71 -9.89 10.08 9.11
CA GLU A 71 -10.54 10.87 10.14
C GLU A 71 -11.17 12.18 9.61
N ASN A 72 -10.82 12.62 8.40
CA ASN A 72 -11.36 13.82 7.80
C ASN A 72 -12.55 13.56 6.88
N THR A 73 -12.86 12.28 6.61
CA THR A 73 -14.01 11.88 5.77
C THR A 73 -15.33 12.45 6.28
N GLU A 74 -15.52 12.56 7.61
CA GLU A 74 -16.72 13.14 8.22
C GLU A 74 -16.90 14.65 7.93
N PHE A 75 -15.83 15.34 7.54
CA PHE A 75 -15.85 16.77 7.25
C PHE A 75 -15.91 17.03 5.74
N VAL A 76 -15.19 16.22 4.96
CA VAL A 76 -15.05 16.37 3.51
C VAL A 76 -16.29 15.85 2.77
N GLY A 77 -16.89 14.76 3.25
CA GLY A 77 -17.97 14.08 2.52
C GLY A 77 -17.47 13.45 1.22
N GLU A 78 -18.34 13.36 0.23
CA GLU A 78 -17.93 13.05 -1.14
C GLU A 78 -17.18 14.25 -1.74
N TRP A 79 -16.14 14.02 -2.53
CA TRP A 79 -15.39 15.12 -3.12
C TRP A 79 -15.06 14.89 -4.59
N GLU A 80 -15.01 16.01 -5.32
CA GLU A 80 -14.69 16.06 -6.74
C GLU A 80 -13.74 17.24 -6.97
N VAL A 81 -12.81 17.07 -7.91
CA VAL A 81 -11.93 18.16 -8.35
C VAL A 81 -12.63 18.94 -9.45
N LEU A 82 -12.76 20.25 -9.28
CA LEU A 82 -13.17 21.17 -10.32
C LEU A 82 -11.93 21.72 -11.02
N ASP A 83 -11.80 21.39 -12.30
CA ASP A 83 -10.83 22.01 -13.19
C ASP A 83 -11.20 23.49 -13.41
N ILE A 84 -10.34 24.38 -12.93
CA ILE A 84 -10.47 25.84 -13.09
C ILE A 84 -9.44 26.38 -14.08
N GLN A 85 -8.79 25.49 -14.84
CA GLN A 85 -7.81 25.81 -15.87
C GLN A 85 -6.59 26.57 -15.34
N LEU A 86 -6.07 26.16 -14.18
CA LEU A 86 -4.71 26.60 -13.79
C LEU A 86 -3.69 26.07 -14.80
N SER A 87 -2.59 26.82 -14.97
CA SER A 87 -1.52 26.46 -15.89
C SER A 87 -0.93 25.09 -15.55
N GLU A 88 -0.95 24.15 -16.49
CA GLU A 88 -0.32 22.83 -16.34
C GLU A 88 1.17 22.96 -16.05
N ASP A 89 1.89 23.78 -16.84
CA ASP A 89 3.32 24.08 -16.61
C ASP A 89 3.59 24.56 -15.17
N GLY A 90 2.70 25.40 -14.62
CA GLY A 90 2.85 25.94 -13.27
C GLY A 90 2.60 24.89 -12.18
N ILE A 91 1.78 23.88 -12.46
CA ILE A 91 1.55 22.74 -11.56
C ILE A 91 2.76 21.81 -11.61
N GLU A 92 3.27 21.51 -12.80
CA GLU A 92 4.41 20.61 -13.00
C GLU A 92 5.73 21.18 -12.45
N GLU A 93 5.95 22.50 -12.57
CA GLU A 93 7.14 23.17 -12.06
C GLU A 93 7.12 23.36 -10.53
N MET A 94 5.95 23.26 -9.89
CA MET A 94 5.83 23.52 -8.46
C MET A 94 6.35 22.34 -7.63
N GLU A 95 7.42 22.59 -6.88
CA GLU A 95 7.98 21.57 -5.98
C GLU A 95 6.96 21.17 -4.90
N THR A 96 6.63 19.88 -4.89
CA THR A 96 5.80 19.24 -3.87
C THR A 96 6.38 17.90 -3.47
N ASN A 97 6.14 17.48 -2.22
CA ASN A 97 6.46 16.11 -1.78
C ASN A 97 5.26 15.18 -1.89
N TYR A 98 4.10 15.68 -2.31
CA TYR A 98 2.86 14.92 -2.37
C TYR A 98 2.32 14.93 -3.80
N GLU A 99 2.08 13.73 -4.33
CA GLU A 99 1.55 13.53 -5.68
C GLU A 99 0.44 12.48 -5.64
N MET A 100 -0.59 12.64 -6.48
CA MET A 100 -1.62 11.61 -6.68
C MET A 100 -1.26 10.83 -7.94
N LEU A 101 -1.32 9.50 -7.88
CA LEU A 101 -1.03 8.65 -9.04
C LEU A 101 -2.17 8.69 -10.06
N GLU A 102 -1.81 8.90 -11.32
CA GLU A 102 -2.72 8.87 -12.45
C GLU A 102 -2.46 7.67 -13.37
N ILE A 103 -3.49 7.25 -14.12
CA ILE A 103 -3.37 6.05 -14.97
C ILE A 103 -2.34 6.25 -16.08
N GLU A 104 -2.21 7.47 -16.61
CA GLU A 104 -1.23 7.86 -17.63
C GLU A 104 0.21 7.69 -17.13
N GLN A 105 0.47 8.11 -15.89
CA GLN A 105 1.76 7.91 -15.24
C GLN A 105 2.05 6.41 -15.13
N ILE A 106 1.10 5.61 -14.62
CA ILE A 106 1.30 4.16 -14.51
C ILE A 106 1.54 3.51 -15.87
N ARG A 107 0.77 3.86 -16.90
CA ARG A 107 0.94 3.40 -18.28
C ARG A 107 2.35 3.66 -18.80
N SER A 108 2.90 4.84 -18.52
CA SER A 108 4.25 5.21 -18.98
C SER A 108 5.36 4.37 -18.33
N LEU A 109 5.13 3.81 -17.14
CA LEU A 109 6.08 2.97 -16.43
C LEU A 109 6.04 1.50 -16.88
N ILE A 110 4.93 1.03 -17.48
CA ILE A 110 4.79 -0.38 -17.87
C ILE A 110 5.75 -0.75 -19.00
N LYS A 111 6.59 -1.77 -18.77
CA LYS A 111 7.49 -2.34 -19.77
C LYS A 111 6.71 -3.32 -20.69
N PRO A 112 6.65 -3.10 -22.01
CA PRO A 112 5.95 -3.98 -22.92
C PRO A 112 6.64 -5.35 -23.04
N ARG A 113 5.85 -6.42 -23.17
CA ARG A 113 6.39 -7.77 -23.38
C ARG A 113 6.84 -7.95 -24.84
N LYS A 114 8.13 -8.21 -25.03
CA LYS A 114 8.71 -8.49 -26.35
C LYS A 114 8.36 -9.91 -26.81
N GLN A 115 8.13 -10.08 -28.12
CA GLN A 115 7.76 -11.37 -28.73
C GLN A 115 8.75 -12.51 -28.43
N PHE A 116 10.05 -12.21 -28.31
CA PHE A 116 11.11 -13.19 -28.06
C PHE A 116 11.55 -13.28 -26.59
N ALA A 117 10.77 -12.71 -25.65
CA ALA A 117 11.06 -12.83 -24.23
C ALA A 117 10.82 -14.26 -23.74
N HIS A 118 11.66 -14.73 -22.83
CA HIS A 118 11.54 -16.01 -22.14
C HIS A 118 11.40 -15.79 -20.62
N LYS A 119 11.09 -16.85 -19.87
CA LYS A 119 10.86 -16.78 -18.41
C LYS A 119 11.97 -16.06 -17.64
N GLY A 120 13.25 -16.27 -17.99
CA GLY A 120 14.38 -15.58 -17.37
C GLY A 120 14.38 -14.06 -17.54
N ASN A 121 13.75 -13.51 -18.59
CA ASN A 121 13.62 -12.06 -18.75
C ASN A 121 12.68 -11.42 -17.73
N PHE A 122 11.81 -12.21 -17.09
CA PHE A 122 10.83 -11.76 -16.12
C PHE A 122 11.21 -12.14 -14.69
N GLY A 123 12.46 -12.57 -14.50
CA GLY A 123 13.07 -12.89 -13.22
C GLY A 123 12.49 -14.11 -12.50
N HIS A 124 13.14 -14.43 -11.39
CA HIS A 124 12.77 -15.47 -10.46
C HIS A 124 12.54 -14.85 -9.08
N ALA A 125 11.33 -14.95 -8.57
CA ALA A 125 10.96 -14.50 -7.23
C ALA A 125 11.03 -15.65 -6.22
N LEU A 126 11.45 -15.33 -4.99
CA LEU A 126 11.28 -16.18 -3.82
C LEU A 126 10.18 -15.60 -2.92
N LEU A 127 9.26 -16.44 -2.46
CA LEU A 127 8.25 -16.08 -1.47
C LEU A 127 8.42 -16.97 -0.23
N ILE A 128 8.83 -16.38 0.89
CA ILE A 128 8.94 -17.04 2.19
C ILE A 128 7.65 -16.75 2.97
N ALA A 129 6.73 -17.71 2.98
CA ALA A 129 5.37 -17.48 3.48
C ALA A 129 4.67 -18.74 3.98
N GLY A 130 3.74 -18.53 4.90
CA GLY A 130 2.85 -19.54 5.44
C GLY A 130 3.41 -20.27 6.66
N SER A 131 2.49 -20.86 7.42
CA SER A 131 2.73 -21.70 8.58
C SER A 131 1.54 -22.64 8.78
N LYS A 132 1.61 -23.53 9.76
CA LYS A 132 0.50 -24.43 10.10
C LYS A 132 -0.77 -23.61 10.40
N GLY A 133 -1.79 -23.80 9.57
CA GLY A 133 -3.06 -23.07 9.66
C GLY A 133 -3.11 -21.74 8.91
N MET A 134 -2.01 -21.31 8.29
CA MET A 134 -1.90 -20.04 7.54
C MET A 134 -1.34 -20.23 6.11
N ALA A 135 -1.43 -21.45 5.56
CA ALA A 135 -1.08 -21.74 4.16
C ALA A 135 -1.85 -20.88 3.13
N GLY A 136 -3.04 -20.38 3.50
CA GLY A 136 -3.83 -19.51 2.63
C GLY A 136 -3.10 -18.22 2.24
N ALA A 137 -2.29 -17.65 3.14
CA ALA A 137 -1.56 -16.42 2.88
C ALA A 137 -0.48 -16.63 1.80
N SER A 138 0.28 -17.73 1.88
CA SER A 138 1.25 -18.08 0.84
C SER A 138 0.57 -18.38 -0.50
N VAL A 139 -0.60 -19.03 -0.48
CA VAL A 139 -1.38 -19.28 -1.70
C VAL A 139 -1.83 -17.97 -2.37
N LEU A 140 -2.37 -17.02 -1.61
CA LEU A 140 -2.86 -15.75 -2.16
C LEU A 140 -1.71 -14.92 -2.75
N ALA A 141 -0.61 -14.76 -2.01
CA ALA A 141 0.57 -14.04 -2.48
C ALA A 141 1.20 -14.70 -3.71
N ALA A 142 1.35 -16.02 -3.73
CA ALA A 142 1.93 -16.73 -4.85
C ALA A 142 1.08 -16.62 -6.14
N ARG A 143 -0.25 -16.77 -6.03
CA ARG A 143 -1.14 -16.58 -7.19
C ARG A 143 -1.08 -15.16 -7.72
N ALA A 144 -1.06 -14.16 -6.83
CA ALA A 144 -0.95 -12.76 -7.22
C ALA A 144 0.38 -12.46 -7.93
N CYS A 145 1.48 -13.04 -7.44
CA CYS A 145 2.81 -12.91 -8.03
C CYS A 145 2.85 -13.47 -9.47
N LEU A 146 2.37 -14.71 -9.66
CA LEU A 146 2.28 -15.34 -10.98
C LEU A 146 1.36 -14.55 -11.93
N ARG A 147 0.23 -14.05 -11.43
CA ARG A 147 -0.70 -13.21 -12.21
C ARG A 147 -0.17 -11.81 -12.52
N SER A 148 0.95 -11.42 -11.91
CA SER A 148 1.64 -10.15 -12.12
C SER A 148 2.90 -10.28 -12.99
N GLY A 149 3.06 -11.44 -13.63
CA GLY A 149 3.96 -11.59 -14.76
C GLY A 149 5.38 -11.99 -14.43
N VAL A 150 5.68 -12.42 -13.19
CA VAL A 150 6.98 -13.00 -12.87
C VAL A 150 7.29 -14.21 -13.77
N GLY A 151 8.56 -14.42 -14.10
CA GLY A 151 9.00 -15.53 -14.93
C GLY A 151 8.97 -16.88 -14.22
N LEU A 152 9.47 -16.91 -12.99
CA LEU A 152 9.50 -18.06 -12.11
C LEU A 152 9.18 -17.63 -10.67
N LEU A 153 8.50 -18.51 -9.93
CA LEU A 153 8.22 -18.31 -8.51
C LEU A 153 8.61 -19.58 -7.75
N THR A 154 9.47 -19.43 -6.76
CA THR A 154 9.64 -20.42 -5.69
C THR A 154 8.95 -19.93 -4.43
N VAL A 155 8.21 -20.81 -3.76
CA VAL A 155 7.62 -20.56 -2.46
C VAL A 155 8.35 -21.43 -1.45
N HIS A 156 9.05 -20.79 -0.51
CA HIS A 156 9.61 -21.46 0.67
C HIS A 156 8.54 -21.50 1.75
N ALA A 157 8.11 -22.70 2.11
CA ALA A 157 7.03 -22.91 3.08
C ALA A 157 7.26 -24.16 3.93
N PRO A 158 6.62 -24.26 5.11
CA PRO A 158 6.75 -25.45 5.95
C PRO A 158 6.20 -26.70 5.28
N MET A 159 6.74 -27.88 5.62
CA MET A 159 6.38 -29.13 4.93
C MET A 159 4.87 -29.39 4.89
N CYS A 160 4.13 -29.05 5.96
CA CYS A 160 2.68 -29.26 6.00
C CYS A 160 1.88 -28.41 5.00
N ASN A 161 2.49 -27.37 4.42
CA ASN A 161 1.88 -26.51 3.40
C ASN A 161 2.15 -27.00 1.96
N ASN A 162 3.06 -27.95 1.75
CA ASN A 162 3.48 -28.40 0.42
C ASN A 162 2.29 -28.83 -0.45
N ASP A 163 1.47 -29.75 0.05
CA ASP A 163 0.36 -30.31 -0.74
C ASP A 163 -0.72 -29.26 -1.02
N ILE A 164 -0.94 -28.32 -0.09
CA ILE A 164 -1.88 -27.20 -0.26
C ILE A 164 -1.39 -26.30 -1.40
N LEU A 165 -0.10 -25.95 -1.41
CA LEU A 165 0.52 -25.13 -2.44
C LEU A 165 0.52 -25.84 -3.80
N GLN A 166 1.02 -27.07 -3.86
CA GLN A 166 1.11 -27.85 -5.10
C GLN A 166 -0.26 -28.16 -5.71
N THR A 167 -1.31 -28.30 -4.88
CA THR A 167 -2.68 -28.47 -5.37
C THR A 167 -3.30 -27.16 -5.85
N SER A 168 -3.04 -26.06 -5.15
CA SER A 168 -3.69 -24.77 -5.42
C SER A 168 -2.99 -23.95 -6.51
N ILE A 169 -1.67 -24.16 -6.68
CA ILE A 169 -0.79 -23.37 -7.54
C ILE A 169 0.31 -24.29 -8.13
N PRO A 170 -0.05 -25.22 -9.02
CA PRO A 170 0.91 -26.16 -9.60
C PRO A 170 1.99 -25.46 -10.46
N GLU A 171 1.81 -24.19 -10.82
CA GLU A 171 2.82 -23.40 -11.54
C GLU A 171 3.97 -22.90 -10.66
N ALA A 172 3.81 -22.89 -9.33
CA ALA A 172 4.86 -22.47 -8.40
C ALA A 172 5.76 -23.64 -8.02
N ILE A 173 7.06 -23.38 -7.91
CA ILE A 173 8.01 -24.31 -7.30
C ILE A 173 7.84 -24.21 -5.79
N VAL A 174 7.77 -25.34 -5.08
CA VAL A 174 7.73 -25.35 -3.62
C VAL A 174 9.06 -25.85 -3.10
N GLU A 175 9.69 -25.02 -2.28
CA GLU A 175 10.84 -25.36 -1.45
C GLU A 175 10.33 -25.56 -0.03
N THR A 176 10.64 -26.71 0.56
CA THR A 176 10.12 -27.05 1.90
C THR A 176 11.13 -26.67 2.98
N ASP A 177 10.65 -25.98 4.00
CA ASP A 177 11.40 -25.77 5.24
C ASP A 177 11.72 -27.13 5.91
N ILE A 178 12.79 -27.17 6.70
CA ILE A 178 13.15 -28.34 7.51
C ILE A 178 12.11 -28.59 8.62
N ASN A 179 11.44 -27.54 9.08
CA ASN A 179 10.39 -27.62 10.08
C ASN A 179 9.04 -27.92 9.42
N GLU A 180 8.28 -28.82 10.04
CA GLU A 180 6.99 -29.25 9.50
C GLU A 180 5.96 -28.11 9.49
N THR A 181 6.06 -27.15 10.42
CA THR A 181 4.95 -26.25 10.79
C THR A 181 5.22 -24.75 10.66
N CYS A 182 6.48 -24.33 10.57
CA CYS A 182 6.87 -22.92 10.50
C CYS A 182 8.15 -22.73 9.69
N PHE A 183 8.46 -21.47 9.36
CA PHE A 183 9.74 -21.11 8.78
C PHE A 183 10.79 -21.10 9.89
N ALA A 184 11.80 -21.96 9.83
CA ALA A 184 12.71 -22.15 10.96
C ALA A 184 14.19 -21.91 10.62
N VAL A 185 14.54 -21.87 9.33
CA VAL A 185 15.92 -21.69 8.88
C VAL A 185 15.92 -20.79 7.64
N PRO A 186 16.83 -19.81 7.54
CA PRO A 186 16.99 -19.03 6.32
C PRO A 186 17.28 -19.93 5.11
N THR A 187 16.81 -19.50 3.95
CA THR A 187 17.12 -20.12 2.66
C THR A 187 18.02 -19.21 1.83
N ASP A 188 18.69 -19.82 0.85
CA ASP A 188 19.55 -19.15 -0.10
C ASP A 188 18.74 -18.19 -0.98
N THR A 189 19.30 -17.00 -1.23
CA THR A 189 18.67 -15.95 -2.02
C THR A 189 19.37 -15.68 -3.35
N ASP A 190 20.49 -16.37 -3.63
CA ASP A 190 21.41 -16.04 -4.73
C ASP A 190 20.80 -16.20 -6.13
N ASP A 191 19.89 -17.16 -6.32
CA ASP A 191 19.23 -17.41 -7.61
C ASP A 191 18.05 -16.45 -7.90
N TYR A 192 17.63 -15.65 -6.91
CA TYR A 192 16.42 -14.87 -6.98
C TYR A 192 16.70 -13.37 -7.20
N GLN A 193 15.80 -12.69 -7.91
CA GLN A 193 15.90 -11.24 -8.15
C GLN A 193 15.14 -10.41 -7.12
N ALA A 194 14.22 -11.02 -6.39
CA ALA A 194 13.51 -10.40 -5.28
C ALA A 194 12.97 -11.47 -4.32
N VAL A 195 12.83 -11.08 -3.05
CA VAL A 195 12.27 -11.94 -2.00
C VAL A 195 11.03 -11.28 -1.41
N GLY A 196 9.94 -12.01 -1.25
CA GLY A 196 8.79 -11.59 -0.45
C GLY A 196 8.77 -12.39 0.84
N ILE A 197 8.60 -11.74 1.98
CA ILE A 197 8.60 -12.42 3.28
C ILE A 197 7.55 -11.83 4.22
N GLY A 198 6.84 -12.69 4.95
CA GLY A 198 5.91 -12.26 6.00
C GLY A 198 4.50 -12.83 5.97
N PRO A 199 3.84 -12.98 4.81
CA PRO A 199 2.47 -13.49 4.75
C PRO A 199 2.30 -14.83 5.49
N GLY A 200 1.57 -14.82 6.60
CA GLY A 200 1.25 -16.02 7.39
C GLY A 200 2.43 -16.75 8.04
N LEU A 201 3.58 -16.11 8.25
CA LEU A 201 4.75 -16.74 8.89
C LEU A 201 4.51 -17.14 10.36
N GLY A 202 3.58 -16.47 11.05
CA GLY A 202 3.49 -16.56 12.51
C GLY A 202 4.65 -15.86 13.20
N ARG A 203 4.75 -16.04 14.53
CA ARG A 203 5.69 -15.32 15.40
C ARG A 203 6.21 -16.20 16.52
N ASN A 204 6.51 -17.47 16.22
CA ASN A 204 7.21 -18.31 17.16
C ASN A 204 8.71 -17.95 17.17
N GLU A 205 9.42 -18.36 18.23
CA GLU A 205 10.84 -18.00 18.42
C GLU A 205 11.73 -18.48 17.26
N GLU A 206 11.42 -19.63 16.66
CA GLU A 206 12.13 -20.18 15.50
C GLU A 206 11.95 -19.28 14.25
N THR A 207 10.71 -18.88 13.91
CA THR A 207 10.45 -17.94 12.80
C THR A 207 11.10 -16.59 13.06
N GLU A 208 11.09 -16.10 14.30
CA GLU A 208 11.74 -14.82 14.64
C GLU A 208 13.24 -14.89 14.39
N ALA A 209 13.92 -15.93 14.89
CA ALA A 209 15.35 -16.12 14.66
C ALA A 209 15.69 -16.27 13.17
N ALA A 210 14.94 -17.11 12.46
CA ALA A 210 15.14 -17.37 11.03
C ALA A 210 14.92 -16.12 10.18
N LEU A 211 13.91 -15.30 10.51
CA LEU A 211 13.66 -14.04 9.80
C LEU A 211 14.82 -13.06 9.97
N LEU A 212 15.32 -12.90 11.20
CA LEU A 212 16.42 -11.98 11.47
C LEU A 212 17.69 -12.40 10.73
N GLU A 213 18.02 -13.70 10.76
CA GLU A 213 19.16 -14.26 10.04
C GLU A 213 19.00 -14.13 8.51
N GLN A 214 17.79 -14.41 7.99
CA GLN A 214 17.47 -14.25 6.57
C GLN A 214 17.69 -12.81 6.10
N LEU A 215 17.22 -11.82 6.87
CA LEU A 215 17.35 -10.41 6.49
C LEU A 215 18.79 -9.90 6.65
N GLU A 216 19.56 -10.43 7.59
CA GLU A 216 20.98 -10.07 7.76
C GLU A 216 21.85 -10.53 6.59
N HIS A 217 21.52 -11.66 5.96
CA HIS A 217 22.31 -12.25 4.87
C HIS A 217 21.76 -11.98 3.47
N CYS A 218 20.51 -11.51 3.34
CA CYS A 218 19.90 -11.21 2.06
C CYS A 218 20.47 -9.92 1.44
N GLN A 219 21.00 -10.01 0.23
CA GLN A 219 21.47 -8.85 -0.56
C GLN A 219 20.44 -8.38 -1.60
N THR A 220 19.44 -9.20 -1.84
CA THR A 220 18.41 -9.03 -2.88
C THR A 220 17.26 -8.17 -2.34
N PRO A 221 16.63 -7.27 -3.13
CA PRO A 221 15.51 -6.48 -2.66
C PRO A 221 14.38 -7.31 -2.03
N VAL A 222 13.88 -6.91 -0.86
CA VAL A 222 12.87 -7.64 -0.11
C VAL A 222 11.55 -6.86 0.00
N VAL A 223 10.42 -7.54 -0.20
CA VAL A 223 9.09 -7.07 0.21
C VAL A 223 8.76 -7.67 1.57
N VAL A 224 8.60 -6.83 2.59
CA VAL A 224 8.30 -7.26 3.95
C VAL A 224 6.87 -6.88 4.31
N ASP A 225 6.04 -7.88 4.63
CA ASP A 225 4.64 -7.68 5.02
C ASP A 225 4.29 -8.38 6.33
N ALA A 226 3.10 -8.09 6.86
CA ALA A 226 2.39 -8.89 7.85
C ALA A 226 3.25 -9.31 9.06
N ASP A 227 3.40 -10.60 9.32
CA ASP A 227 4.10 -11.08 10.52
C ASP A 227 5.58 -10.69 10.52
N ALA A 228 6.24 -10.60 9.37
CA ALA A 228 7.63 -10.13 9.32
C ALA A 228 7.75 -8.67 9.80
N LEU A 229 6.81 -7.78 9.43
CA LEU A 229 6.76 -6.41 9.97
C LEU A 229 6.52 -6.39 11.48
N ASN A 230 5.72 -7.33 11.99
CA ASN A 230 5.43 -7.41 13.42
C ASN A 230 6.63 -7.92 14.23
N ILE A 231 7.41 -8.84 13.68
CA ILE A 231 8.66 -9.30 14.29
C ILE A 231 9.68 -8.15 14.26
N LEU A 232 9.85 -7.47 13.12
CA LEU A 232 10.73 -6.30 13.01
C LEU A 232 10.36 -5.16 13.97
N ALA A 233 9.06 -5.00 14.30
CA ALA A 233 8.64 -4.01 15.30
C ALA A 233 9.21 -4.27 16.70
N ASN A 234 9.47 -5.54 17.05
CA ASN A 234 10.15 -5.93 18.29
C ASN A 234 11.68 -5.88 18.15
N HIS A 235 12.21 -5.95 16.93
CA HIS A 235 13.64 -5.98 16.62
C HIS A 235 14.04 -4.83 15.69
N ARG A 236 13.73 -3.58 16.08
CA ARG A 236 13.90 -2.41 15.19
C ARG A 236 15.32 -2.19 14.65
N HIS A 237 16.35 -2.69 15.33
CA HIS A 237 17.73 -2.66 14.82
C HIS A 237 17.88 -3.44 13.51
N ALA A 238 17.08 -4.49 13.29
CA ALA A 238 17.11 -5.27 12.06
C ALA A 238 16.63 -4.50 10.83
N LEU A 239 15.91 -3.38 11.01
CA LEU A 239 15.54 -2.50 9.90
C LEU A 239 16.76 -1.92 9.18
N THR A 240 17.90 -1.76 9.86
CA THR A 240 19.14 -1.28 9.22
C THR A 240 19.87 -2.34 8.41
N HIS A 241 19.45 -3.60 8.54
CA HIS A 241 19.99 -4.72 7.76
C HIS A 241 19.18 -5.01 6.51
N LEU A 242 18.06 -4.31 6.29
CA LEU A 242 17.26 -4.49 5.09
C LEU A 242 18.08 -4.14 3.83
N PRO A 243 18.07 -5.02 2.82
CA PRO A 243 18.81 -4.76 1.60
C PRO A 243 18.27 -3.54 0.87
N LYS A 244 19.14 -2.88 0.11
CA LYS A 244 18.79 -1.69 -0.66
C LYS A 244 17.64 -2.02 -1.62
N GLY A 245 16.67 -1.11 -1.69
CA GLY A 245 15.51 -1.29 -2.56
C GLY A 245 14.41 -2.16 -1.95
N SER A 246 14.46 -2.43 -0.64
CA SER A 246 13.38 -3.10 0.08
C SER A 246 12.12 -2.23 0.20
N ILE A 247 10.96 -2.89 0.24
CA ILE A 247 9.63 -2.30 0.39
C ILE A 247 8.95 -2.89 1.64
N LEU A 248 8.51 -2.03 2.55
CA LEU A 248 7.65 -2.40 3.67
C LEU A 248 6.19 -2.12 3.31
N THR A 249 5.26 -3.01 3.61
CA THR A 249 3.83 -2.83 3.27
C THR A 249 2.90 -2.75 4.48
N PRO A 250 3.17 -1.94 5.52
CA PRO A 250 2.38 -1.94 6.74
C PRO A 250 0.97 -1.39 6.54
N HIS A 251 -0.01 -2.00 7.21
CA HIS A 251 -1.27 -1.31 7.52
C HIS A 251 -1.05 -0.35 8.72
N PRO A 252 -1.99 0.57 9.03
CA PRO A 252 -1.78 1.59 10.07
C PRO A 252 -1.32 1.06 11.43
N LYS A 253 -1.90 -0.05 11.90
CA LYS A 253 -1.50 -0.67 13.19
C LYS A 253 -0.12 -1.36 13.16
N GLU A 254 0.37 -1.79 11.99
CA GLU A 254 1.69 -2.41 11.84
C GLU A 254 2.75 -1.32 11.86
N LEU A 255 2.49 -0.22 11.14
CA LEU A 255 3.35 0.96 11.20
C LEU A 255 3.44 1.51 12.62
N GLU A 256 2.33 1.65 13.34
CA GLU A 256 2.36 2.13 14.73
C GLU A 256 3.15 1.20 15.69
N ARG A 257 3.27 -0.10 15.39
CA ARG A 257 4.17 -0.99 16.14
C ARG A 257 5.65 -0.66 15.83
N LEU A 258 5.96 -0.32 14.59
CA LEU A 258 7.30 0.06 14.13
C LEU A 258 7.73 1.47 14.58
N THR A 259 6.82 2.44 14.63
CA THR A 259 7.13 3.86 14.87
C THR A 259 6.59 4.40 16.19
N GLY A 260 5.73 3.64 16.88
CA GLY A 260 4.97 4.11 18.03
C GLY A 260 3.60 4.68 17.65
N LYS A 261 2.75 4.91 18.67
CA LYS A 261 1.39 5.42 18.49
C LYS A 261 1.39 6.79 17.79
N CYS A 262 0.37 7.02 16.97
CA CYS A 262 0.13 8.28 16.26
C CYS A 262 -1.24 8.83 16.68
N GLN A 263 -1.37 10.16 16.76
CA GLN A 263 -2.63 10.83 17.11
C GLN A 263 -3.60 10.85 15.93
N ASP A 264 -3.07 11.04 14.72
CA ASP A 264 -3.84 11.13 13.49
C ASP A 264 -3.04 10.57 12.29
N SER A 265 -3.64 10.62 11.10
CA SER A 265 -3.05 10.11 9.87
C SER A 265 -1.93 11.00 9.33
N TYR A 266 -1.92 12.30 9.65
CA TYR A 266 -0.83 13.19 9.27
C TYR A 266 0.45 12.87 10.06
N GLU A 267 0.36 12.76 11.39
CA GLU A 267 1.49 12.33 12.23
C GLU A 267 1.99 10.94 11.81
N ARG A 268 1.07 10.04 11.45
CA ARG A 268 1.42 8.71 10.93
C ARG A 268 2.21 8.78 9.62
N LEU A 269 1.79 9.62 8.68
CA LEU A 269 2.50 9.85 7.42
C LEU A 269 3.91 10.39 7.68
N MET A 270 4.04 11.39 8.56
CA MET A 270 5.34 11.96 8.93
C MET A 270 6.28 10.93 9.55
N LYS A 271 5.79 10.12 10.50
CA LYS A 271 6.55 9.01 11.10
C LYS A 271 6.94 7.94 10.09
N ALA A 272 6.10 7.67 9.09
CA ALA A 272 6.45 6.77 8.00
C ALA A 272 7.57 7.36 7.12
N CYS A 273 7.52 8.65 6.79
CA CYS A 273 8.62 9.33 6.08
C CYS A 273 9.94 9.29 6.86
N GLU A 274 9.90 9.49 8.18
CA GLU A 274 11.07 9.37 9.05
C GLU A 274 11.63 7.94 9.03
N LEU A 275 10.77 6.93 9.14
CA LEU A 275 11.17 5.52 9.09
C LEU A 275 11.77 5.15 7.72
N ALA A 276 11.12 5.55 6.62
CA ALA A 276 11.59 5.30 5.26
C ALA A 276 13.00 5.87 5.04
N ARG A 277 13.23 7.11 5.49
CA ARG A 277 14.54 7.76 5.42
C ARG A 277 15.57 7.07 6.31
N ALA A 278 15.24 6.76 7.55
CA ALA A 278 16.17 6.18 8.52
C ALA A 278 16.61 4.76 8.15
N ALA A 279 15.69 3.96 7.58
CA ALA A 279 15.98 2.60 7.14
C ALA A 279 16.40 2.51 5.66
N HIS A 280 16.39 3.61 4.90
CA HIS A 280 16.64 3.64 3.46
C HIS A 280 15.75 2.69 2.64
N VAL A 281 14.46 2.62 3.01
CA VAL A 281 13.46 1.73 2.39
C VAL A 281 12.29 2.52 1.82
N HIS A 282 11.52 1.87 0.96
CA HIS A 282 10.22 2.37 0.55
C HIS A 282 9.14 1.81 1.47
N ILE A 283 8.08 2.58 1.72
CA ILE A 283 6.95 2.15 2.54
C ILE A 283 5.65 2.33 1.76
N ILE A 284 4.85 1.29 1.66
CA ILE A 284 3.47 1.35 1.20
C ILE A 284 2.58 1.31 2.43
N LEU A 285 2.17 2.49 2.91
CA LEU A 285 1.24 2.61 4.02
C LEU A 285 -0.18 2.34 3.52
N LYS A 286 -0.68 1.14 3.80
CA LYS A 286 -1.97 0.65 3.30
C LYS A 286 -3.14 1.48 3.87
N GLY A 287 -4.06 1.89 3.00
CA GLY A 287 -5.25 2.67 3.33
C GLY A 287 -6.16 2.84 2.11
N ALA A 288 -7.28 3.55 2.27
CA ALA A 288 -8.16 3.87 1.15
C ALA A 288 -7.40 4.64 0.05
N TYR A 289 -6.61 5.64 0.47
CA TYR A 289 -5.58 6.28 -0.34
C TYR A 289 -4.22 5.78 0.15
N SER A 290 -3.81 4.59 -0.31
CA SER A 290 -2.52 4.03 0.11
C SER A 290 -1.39 4.97 -0.28
N ALA A 291 -0.48 5.26 0.65
CA ALA A 291 0.63 6.18 0.44
C ALA A 291 1.93 5.39 0.19
N ILE A 292 2.57 5.63 -0.95
CA ILE A 292 3.89 5.13 -1.32
C ILE A 292 4.91 6.19 -0.93
N ILE A 293 5.80 5.86 0.00
CA ILE A 293 6.73 6.78 0.62
C ILE A 293 8.15 6.35 0.24
N THR A 294 8.92 7.27 -0.32
CA THR A 294 10.31 7.04 -0.72
C THR A 294 11.28 7.42 0.40
N PRO A 295 12.51 6.87 0.42
CA PRO A 295 13.51 7.26 1.41
C PRO A 295 13.93 8.75 1.29
N GLU A 296 13.71 9.38 0.14
CA GLU A 296 13.92 10.81 -0.09
C GLU A 296 12.82 11.68 0.55
N GLY A 297 11.68 11.09 0.92
CA GLY A 297 10.55 11.77 1.53
C GLY A 297 9.46 12.21 0.54
N LYS A 298 9.48 11.70 -0.70
CA LYS A 298 8.35 11.84 -1.63
C LYS A 298 7.23 10.86 -1.24
N CYS A 299 5.99 11.30 -1.41
CA CYS A 299 4.78 10.57 -1.07
C CYS A 299 3.84 10.56 -2.27
N PHE A 300 3.56 9.37 -2.80
CA PHE A 300 2.60 9.17 -3.88
C PHE A 300 1.34 8.51 -3.34
N PHE A 301 0.17 9.05 -3.63
CA PHE A 301 -1.10 8.51 -3.17
C PHE A 301 -1.78 7.73 -4.29
N ASN A 302 -2.19 6.51 -3.99
CA ASN A 302 -2.96 5.69 -4.92
C ASN A 302 -4.47 5.96 -4.75
N PRO A 303 -5.18 6.46 -5.77
CA PRO A 303 -6.63 6.70 -5.70
C PRO A 303 -7.48 5.46 -6.00
N THR A 304 -6.88 4.36 -6.47
CA THR A 304 -7.62 3.16 -6.87
C THR A 304 -7.94 2.24 -5.69
N GLY A 305 -8.97 1.42 -5.86
CA GLY A 305 -9.46 0.50 -4.84
C GLY A 305 -10.75 0.99 -4.20
N ASN A 306 -11.37 0.09 -3.43
CA ASN A 306 -12.69 0.32 -2.87
C ASN A 306 -12.87 -0.39 -1.52
N PRO A 307 -13.91 -0.04 -0.74
CA PRO A 307 -14.16 -0.63 0.57
C PRO A 307 -14.30 -2.17 0.59
N GLY A 308 -14.68 -2.81 -0.52
CA GLY A 308 -14.76 -4.27 -0.63
C GLY A 308 -13.42 -4.98 -0.46
N MET A 309 -12.31 -4.26 -0.64
CA MET A 309 -10.96 -4.80 -0.44
C MET A 309 -10.57 -4.95 1.04
N ALA A 310 -11.41 -4.48 1.98
CA ALA A 310 -11.24 -4.63 3.42
C ALA A 310 -11.58 -6.07 3.88
N THR A 311 -10.95 -7.06 3.25
CA THR A 311 -11.12 -8.49 3.47
C THR A 311 -9.77 -9.14 3.77
N GLY A 312 -9.78 -10.25 4.50
CA GLY A 312 -8.56 -10.98 4.82
C GLY A 312 -7.81 -11.43 3.57
N GLY A 313 -6.50 -11.22 3.55
CA GLY A 313 -5.61 -11.66 2.47
C GLY A 313 -5.44 -10.68 1.30
N SER A 314 -6.10 -9.52 1.28
CA SER A 314 -5.82 -8.48 0.27
C SER A 314 -4.38 -7.95 0.37
N GLY A 315 -3.84 -7.86 1.59
CA GLY A 315 -2.42 -7.56 1.82
C GLY A 315 -1.48 -8.58 1.16
N ASP A 316 -1.76 -9.87 1.32
CA ASP A 316 -0.96 -10.95 0.72
C ASP A 316 -0.94 -10.83 -0.82
N VAL A 317 -2.08 -10.47 -1.42
CA VAL A 317 -2.17 -10.20 -2.86
C VAL A 317 -1.25 -9.06 -3.25
N LEU A 318 -1.28 -7.93 -2.54
CA LEU A 318 -0.38 -6.80 -2.79
C LEU A 318 1.09 -7.22 -2.68
N THR A 319 1.49 -7.97 -1.65
CA THR A 319 2.86 -8.49 -1.52
C THR A 319 3.28 -9.28 -2.76
N GLY A 320 2.41 -10.18 -3.25
CA GLY A 320 2.67 -10.95 -4.47
C GLY A 320 2.84 -10.07 -5.72
N VAL A 321 1.98 -9.06 -5.90
CA VAL A 321 2.07 -8.11 -7.03
C VAL A 321 3.41 -7.37 -7.01
N ILE A 322 3.80 -6.83 -5.86
CA ILE A 322 5.04 -6.06 -5.69
C ILE A 322 6.27 -6.95 -5.89
N LEU A 323 6.24 -8.16 -5.33
CA LEU A 323 7.30 -9.15 -5.48
C LEU A 323 7.56 -9.47 -6.95
N ALA A 324 6.50 -9.68 -7.75
CA ALA A 324 6.62 -9.94 -9.17
C ALA A 324 7.30 -8.78 -9.92
N LEU A 325 6.97 -7.54 -9.57
CA LEU A 325 7.55 -6.35 -10.21
C LEU A 325 9.03 -6.17 -9.86
N LEU A 326 9.41 -6.36 -8.60
CA LEU A 326 10.81 -6.33 -8.20
C LEU A 326 11.62 -7.44 -8.89
N ALA A 327 11.09 -8.67 -8.95
CA ALA A 327 11.77 -9.77 -9.63
C ALA A 327 11.94 -9.51 -11.15
N GLN A 328 10.99 -8.81 -11.77
CA GLN A 328 11.10 -8.35 -13.17
C GLN A 328 12.12 -7.22 -13.39
N GLY A 329 12.80 -6.74 -12.34
CA GLY A 329 13.81 -5.69 -12.41
C GLY A 329 13.23 -4.29 -12.62
N TYR A 330 12.01 -4.04 -12.14
CA TYR A 330 11.54 -2.66 -12.00
C TYR A 330 12.29 -1.95 -10.87
N PRO A 331 12.64 -0.65 -11.04
CA PRO A 331 13.06 0.19 -9.93
C PRO A 331 12.06 0.11 -8.77
N THR A 332 12.56 0.11 -7.52
CA THR A 332 11.73 -0.08 -6.33
C THR A 332 10.54 0.88 -6.25
N GLU A 333 10.77 2.16 -6.55
CA GLU A 333 9.71 3.17 -6.55
C GLU A 333 8.63 2.87 -7.59
N GLU A 334 9.03 2.53 -8.82
CA GLU A 334 8.10 2.16 -9.89
C GLU A 334 7.32 0.90 -9.54
N ALA A 335 7.98 -0.12 -8.98
CA ALA A 335 7.34 -1.33 -8.51
C ALA A 335 6.27 -1.04 -7.45
N ALA A 336 6.59 -0.15 -6.49
CA ALA A 336 5.65 0.28 -5.45
C ALA A 336 4.44 1.03 -6.02
N LYS A 337 4.66 1.97 -6.94
CA LYS A 337 3.61 2.73 -7.63
C LYS A 337 2.70 1.83 -8.45
N ILE A 338 3.28 1.07 -9.39
CA ILE A 338 2.54 0.17 -10.29
C ILE A 338 1.78 -0.88 -9.48
N GLY A 339 2.44 -1.56 -8.55
CA GLY A 339 1.82 -2.68 -7.84
C GLY A 339 0.67 -2.24 -6.94
N THR A 340 0.80 -1.10 -6.24
CA THR A 340 -0.29 -0.54 -5.43
C THR A 340 -1.47 -0.14 -6.31
N TYR A 341 -1.20 0.51 -7.45
CA TYR A 341 -2.24 0.96 -8.38
C TYR A 341 -2.97 -0.22 -9.02
N ILE A 342 -2.24 -1.23 -9.49
CA ILE A 342 -2.84 -2.40 -10.14
C ILE A 342 -3.63 -3.25 -9.14
N HIS A 343 -3.16 -3.35 -7.90
CA HIS A 343 -3.89 -4.02 -6.84
C HIS A 343 -5.24 -3.32 -6.57
N GLY A 344 -5.26 -1.99 -6.43
CA GLY A 344 -6.49 -1.22 -6.26
C GLY A 344 -7.42 -1.32 -7.48
N LEU A 345 -6.89 -1.13 -8.68
CA LEU A 345 -7.65 -1.25 -9.93
C LEU A 345 -8.27 -2.64 -10.11
N ALA A 346 -7.55 -3.71 -9.74
CA ALA A 346 -8.10 -5.06 -9.74
C ALA A 346 -9.27 -5.22 -8.75
N GLY A 347 -9.19 -4.57 -7.59
CA GLY A 347 -10.30 -4.45 -6.65
C GLY A 347 -11.50 -3.74 -7.25
N ASP A 348 -11.30 -2.64 -7.99
CA ASP A 348 -12.40 -1.89 -8.63
C ASP A 348 -13.07 -2.69 -9.74
N VAL A 349 -12.29 -3.47 -10.48
CA VAL A 349 -12.83 -4.43 -11.46
C VAL A 349 -13.60 -5.54 -10.75
N ALA A 350 -13.11 -6.05 -9.62
CA ALA A 350 -13.81 -7.07 -8.82
C ALA A 350 -15.14 -6.55 -8.27
N GLN A 351 -15.18 -5.29 -7.81
CA GLN A 351 -16.41 -4.66 -7.29
C GLN A 351 -17.52 -4.66 -8.33
N LYS A 352 -17.19 -4.36 -9.59
CA LYS A 352 -18.17 -4.34 -10.69
C LYS A 352 -18.78 -5.72 -10.95
N LYS A 353 -18.13 -6.81 -10.54
CA LYS A 353 -18.59 -8.19 -10.73
C LYS A 353 -19.33 -8.75 -9.51
N GLN A 354 -18.78 -8.55 -8.31
CA GLN A 354 -19.26 -9.19 -7.08
C GLN A 354 -20.00 -8.24 -6.14
N GLY A 355 -19.95 -6.93 -6.39
CA GLY A 355 -20.25 -5.90 -5.38
C GLY A 355 -19.16 -5.81 -4.32
N MET A 356 -19.30 -4.86 -3.38
CA MET A 356 -18.31 -4.66 -2.31
C MET A 356 -18.45 -5.70 -1.18
N ILE A 357 -19.68 -6.09 -0.82
CA ILE A 357 -19.95 -6.93 0.37
C ILE A 357 -19.45 -8.38 0.17
N GLY A 358 -19.61 -8.93 -1.02
CA GLY A 358 -19.27 -10.33 -1.31
C GLY A 358 -17.82 -10.55 -1.76
N MET A 359 -17.03 -9.49 -1.87
CA MET A 359 -15.67 -9.57 -2.42
C MET A 359 -14.71 -10.25 -1.43
N ILE A 360 -13.86 -11.13 -1.96
CA ILE A 360 -12.74 -11.73 -1.22
C ILE A 360 -11.42 -11.52 -1.98
N ALA A 361 -10.28 -11.76 -1.33
CA ALA A 361 -8.95 -11.58 -1.93
C ALA A 361 -8.76 -12.36 -3.25
N SER A 362 -9.40 -13.53 -3.39
CA SER A 362 -9.36 -14.32 -4.63
C SER A 362 -10.03 -13.63 -5.83
N ASP A 363 -11.01 -12.76 -5.60
CA ASP A 363 -11.62 -11.96 -6.67
C ASP A 363 -10.65 -10.90 -7.20
N ILE A 364 -9.86 -10.29 -6.32
CA ILE A 364 -8.80 -9.35 -6.68
C ILE A 364 -7.78 -10.06 -7.58
N ILE A 365 -7.30 -11.24 -7.16
CA ILE A 365 -6.37 -12.07 -7.95
C ILE A 365 -6.96 -12.40 -9.33
N THR A 366 -8.23 -12.78 -9.37
CA THR A 366 -8.93 -13.15 -10.62
C THR A 366 -9.07 -11.95 -11.56
N CYS A 367 -9.11 -10.73 -11.02
CA CYS A 367 -9.23 -9.49 -11.78
C CYS A 367 -7.88 -8.84 -12.15
N LEU A 368 -6.75 -9.28 -11.55
CA LEU A 368 -5.40 -8.78 -11.90
C LEU A 368 -5.14 -8.79 -13.42
N PRO A 369 -5.40 -9.87 -14.19
CA PRO A 369 -5.17 -9.85 -15.64
C PRO A 369 -5.95 -8.77 -16.38
N THR A 370 -7.16 -8.45 -15.90
CA THR A 370 -7.97 -7.38 -16.50
C THR A 370 -7.38 -6.01 -16.15
N ALA A 371 -6.93 -5.81 -14.90
CA ALA A 371 -6.28 -4.58 -14.47
C ALA A 371 -4.99 -4.31 -15.24
N TRP A 372 -4.13 -5.33 -15.40
CA TRP A 372 -2.92 -5.25 -16.23
C TRP A 372 -3.24 -4.82 -17.65
N ARG A 373 -4.23 -5.47 -18.27
CA ARG A 373 -4.64 -5.13 -19.64
C ARG A 373 -5.04 -3.66 -19.78
N LEU A 374 -5.81 -3.10 -18.83
CA LEU A 374 -6.27 -1.70 -18.89
C LEU A 374 -5.14 -0.66 -18.88
N VAL A 375 -3.96 -1.02 -18.38
CA VAL A 375 -2.78 -0.14 -18.31
C VAL A 375 -1.69 -0.50 -19.31
N SER A 376 -1.80 -1.61 -20.03
CA SER A 376 -0.75 -2.07 -20.97
C SER A 376 -1.22 -2.17 -22.42
N GLU A 377 -2.53 -2.23 -22.64
CA GLU A 377 -3.22 -2.34 -23.94
C GLU A 377 -4.30 -1.25 -24.02
#